data_AF-A0A5C6AWA6-F1
#
_entry.id   AF-A0A5C6AWA6-F1
#
_cell.length_a   1.000
_cell.length_b   1.000
_cell.length_c   1.000
_cell.angle_alpha   90.00
_cell.angle_beta   90.00
_cell.angle_gamma   90.00
#
_symmetry.space_group_name_H-M   'P 1'
#
loop_
_entity.id
_entity.type
_entity.pdbx_description
1 polymer ?
#
loop_
_entity_poly.entity_id
_entity_poly.type
_entity_poly.pdbx_seq_one_letter_code
_entity_poly.pdbx_strand_id
1 'polypeptide(L)'
;MEFLEVPLFDDDLFKLGVRFIFNMTFMVLLLRLAIMPRLKDKSDFAFTAAMMNMMVFFICFTLKKLEIELGMAIGLFAIFGVLRFRTDTIRTKEMTYLFILIGIAVINALSNKKTSYAELIVVNLVILIGSIVMEQVVRKPTKLPKPGKSDASDPLVSDKMASEGDTP
;
A
#
# COMPACT_ATOMS: atom_id res chain seq x y z
N MET A 1 -12.47 21.87 26.33
CA MET A 1 -11.26 22.57 26.81
C MET A 1 -10.48 22.99 25.57
N GLU A 2 -10.40 24.28 25.31
CA GLU A 2 -9.66 24.83 24.18
C GLU A 2 -8.18 24.91 24.57
N PHE A 3 -7.33 24.17 23.87
CA PHE A 3 -5.89 24.39 23.90
C PHE A 3 -5.55 24.97 22.53
N LEU A 4 -5.27 26.29 22.48
CA LEU A 4 -4.83 27.04 21.29
C LEU A 4 -5.89 27.21 20.17
N GLU A 5 -7.10 27.66 20.50
CA GLU A 5 -8.11 28.11 19.51
C GLU A 5 -8.53 27.06 18.45
N VAL A 6 -8.20 25.77 18.66
CA VAL A 6 -8.58 24.68 17.77
C VAL A 6 -9.35 23.63 18.57
N PRO A 7 -10.57 23.23 18.15
CA PRO A 7 -11.33 22.19 18.84
C PRO A 7 -10.59 20.85 18.80
N LEU A 8 -10.31 20.27 19.98
CA LEU A 8 -9.64 18.97 20.13
C LEU A 8 -10.46 17.80 19.57
N PHE A 9 -11.79 17.96 19.50
CA PHE A 9 -12.71 16.99 18.96
C PHE A 9 -13.81 17.74 18.21
N ASP A 10 -13.98 17.41 16.94
CA ASP A 10 -14.99 18.01 16.07
C ASP A 10 -15.87 16.88 15.51
N ASP A 11 -17.13 17.17 15.19
CA ASP A 11 -18.06 16.21 14.57
C ASP A 11 -17.52 15.66 13.25
N ASP A 12 -16.59 16.40 12.64
CA ASP A 12 -15.88 16.00 11.43
C ASP A 12 -15.02 14.75 11.60
N LEU A 13 -14.44 14.49 12.78
CA LEU A 13 -13.71 13.26 13.07
C LEU A 13 -14.65 12.04 13.02
N PHE A 14 -15.85 12.18 13.58
CA PHE A 14 -16.85 11.12 13.55
C PHE A 14 -17.37 10.91 12.12
N LYS A 15 -17.65 11.99 11.40
CA LYS A 15 -18.05 11.95 9.98
C LYS A 15 -16.95 11.33 9.11
N LEU A 16 -15.67 11.58 9.38
CA LEU A 16 -14.53 10.93 8.74
C LEU A 16 -14.57 9.42 8.99
N GLY A 17 -14.67 8.99 10.24
CA GLY A 17 -14.68 7.58 10.62
C GLY A 17 -15.81 6.80 9.95
N VAL A 18 -17.05 7.34 9.98
CA VAL A 18 -18.22 6.69 9.36
C VAL A 18 -18.04 6.55 7.85
N ARG A 19 -17.62 7.63 7.17
CA ARG A 19 -17.37 7.60 5.71
C ARG A 19 -16.22 6.67 5.35
N PHE A 20 -15.19 6.62 6.17
CA PHE A 20 -14.04 5.74 5.97
C PHE A 20 -14.44 4.27 6.09
N ILE A 21 -15.21 3.89 7.11
CA ILE A 21 -15.72 2.52 7.28
C ILE A 21 -16.60 2.11 6.09
N PHE A 22 -17.47 3.02 5.63
CA PHE A 22 -18.29 2.79 4.44
C PHE A 22 -17.41 2.55 3.21
N ASN A 23 -16.46 3.45 2.92
CA ASN A 23 -15.52 3.31 1.83
C ASN A 23 -14.73 1.98 1.91
N MET A 24 -14.22 1.63 3.09
CA MET A 24 -13.47 0.41 3.33
C MET A 24 -14.32 -0.84 3.07
N THR A 25 -15.60 -0.82 3.47
CA THR A 25 -16.53 -1.94 3.25
C THR A 25 -16.71 -2.21 1.76
N PHE A 26 -17.00 -1.18 0.96
CA PHE A 26 -17.17 -1.33 -0.49
C PHE A 26 -15.87 -1.70 -1.20
N MET A 27 -14.75 -1.12 -0.77
CA MET A 27 -13.43 -1.48 -1.27
C MET A 27 -13.14 -2.97 -1.06
N VAL A 28 -13.37 -3.49 0.15
CA VAL A 28 -13.12 -4.92 0.47
C VAL A 28 -14.08 -5.81 -0.32
N LEU A 29 -15.34 -5.40 -0.46
CA LEU A 29 -16.33 -6.12 -1.26
C LEU A 29 -15.90 -6.19 -2.73
N LEU A 30 -15.43 -5.09 -3.32
CA LEU A 30 -14.93 -5.05 -4.70
C LEU A 30 -13.69 -5.93 -4.86
N LEU A 31 -12.72 -5.84 -3.95
CA LEU A 31 -11.54 -6.71 -3.99
C LEU A 31 -11.93 -8.19 -3.90
N ARG A 32 -12.82 -8.55 -2.98
CA ARG A 32 -13.19 -9.95 -2.72
C ARG A 32 -14.11 -10.55 -3.77
N LEU A 33 -15.09 -9.79 -4.28
CA LEU A 33 -16.09 -10.29 -5.23
C LEU A 33 -15.65 -10.12 -6.69
N ALA A 34 -15.07 -8.98 -7.05
CA ALA A 34 -14.77 -8.69 -8.46
C ALA A 34 -13.36 -9.13 -8.88
N ILE A 35 -12.38 -9.00 -7.99
CA ILE A 35 -10.96 -9.15 -8.32
C ILE A 35 -10.40 -10.50 -7.87
N MET A 36 -10.65 -10.92 -6.63
CA MET A 36 -10.14 -12.18 -6.07
C MET A 36 -10.50 -13.45 -6.86
N PRO A 37 -11.70 -13.62 -7.46
CA PRO A 37 -11.99 -14.80 -8.26
C PRO A 37 -11.22 -14.85 -9.59
N ARG A 38 -10.74 -13.70 -10.10
CA ARG A 38 -10.03 -13.59 -11.38
C ARG A 38 -8.49 -13.55 -11.24
N LEU A 39 -7.97 -13.13 -10.08
CA LEU A 39 -6.53 -12.88 -9.86
C LEU A 39 -6.00 -13.65 -8.63
N LYS A 40 -6.19 -14.98 -8.57
CA LYS A 40 -5.80 -15.85 -7.44
C LYS A 40 -4.33 -15.69 -6.96
N ASP A 41 -3.42 -15.27 -7.84
CA ASP A 41 -1.98 -15.22 -7.55
C ASP A 41 -1.37 -13.80 -7.54
N LYS A 42 -2.17 -12.73 -7.63
CA LYS A 42 -1.66 -11.34 -7.68
C LYS A 42 -2.01 -10.54 -6.42
N SER A 43 -1.43 -10.95 -5.28
CA SER A 43 -1.48 -10.20 -4.01
C SER A 43 -1.03 -8.75 -4.16
N ASP A 44 -0.09 -8.50 -5.07
CA ASP A 44 0.51 -7.20 -5.29
C ASP A 44 -0.48 -6.20 -5.90
N PHE A 45 -1.45 -6.68 -6.69
CA PHE A 45 -2.51 -5.84 -7.24
C PHE A 45 -3.53 -5.45 -6.17
N ALA A 46 -3.90 -6.38 -5.28
CA ALA A 46 -4.81 -6.11 -4.18
C ALA A 46 -4.21 -5.06 -3.20
N PHE A 47 -2.90 -5.15 -2.93
CA PHE A 47 -2.17 -4.13 -2.18
C PHE A 47 -2.29 -2.75 -2.81
N THR A 48 -1.92 -2.64 -4.08
CA THR A 48 -1.95 -1.36 -4.79
C THR A 48 -3.35 -0.78 -4.81
N ALA A 49 -4.35 -1.56 -5.22
CA ALA A 49 -5.73 -1.07 -5.29
C ALA A 49 -6.26 -0.60 -3.93
N ALA A 50 -5.89 -1.31 -2.85
CA ALA A 50 -6.28 -0.95 -1.49
C ALA A 50 -5.70 0.39 -1.03
N MET A 51 -4.38 0.52 -1.13
CA MET A 51 -3.67 1.70 -0.68
C MET A 51 -4.03 2.92 -1.53
N MET A 52 -4.21 2.74 -2.84
CA MET A 52 -4.68 3.80 -3.73
C MET A 52 -6.06 4.31 -3.32
N ASN A 53 -7.01 3.41 -3.06
CA ASN A 53 -8.34 3.79 -2.62
C ASN A 53 -8.30 4.55 -1.28
N MET A 54 -7.54 4.05 -0.30
CA MET A 54 -7.38 4.68 1.00
C MET A 54 -6.80 6.10 0.89
N MET A 55 -5.74 6.28 0.11
CA MET A 55 -5.09 7.58 -0.07
C MET A 55 -5.99 8.59 -0.79
N VAL A 56 -6.68 8.17 -1.86
CA VAL A 56 -7.63 9.03 -2.59
C VAL A 56 -8.75 9.50 -1.64
N PHE A 57 -9.30 8.59 -0.82
CA PHE A 57 -10.34 8.93 0.13
C PHE A 57 -9.88 10.01 1.12
N PHE A 58 -8.71 9.85 1.75
CA PHE A 58 -8.21 10.83 2.72
C PHE A 58 -7.90 12.18 2.08
N ILE A 59 -7.28 12.19 0.90
CA ILE A 59 -7.00 13.43 0.16
C ILE A 59 -8.30 14.17 -0.17
N CYS A 60 -9.30 13.47 -0.72
CA CYS A 60 -10.60 14.07 -1.02
C CYS A 60 -11.32 14.56 0.24
N PHE A 61 -11.21 13.83 1.36
CA PHE A 61 -11.85 14.24 2.61
C PHE A 61 -11.22 15.51 3.19
N THR A 62 -9.88 15.57 3.27
CA THR A 62 -9.15 16.75 3.73
C THR A 62 -9.46 17.98 2.87
N LEU A 63 -9.58 17.79 1.56
CA LEU A 63 -9.88 18.85 0.60
C LEU A 63 -11.33 19.33 0.63
N LYS A 64 -12.27 18.45 0.96
CA LYS A 64 -13.69 18.84 1.08
C LYS A 64 -13.90 19.91 2.16
N LYS A 65 -13.04 19.97 3.17
CA LYS A 65 -13.02 21.07 4.15
C LYS A 65 -12.53 22.41 3.57
N LEU A 66 -11.89 22.39 2.39
CA LEU A 66 -11.27 23.55 1.74
C LEU A 66 -12.02 24.04 0.50
N GLU A 67 -13.17 23.43 0.15
CA GLU A 67 -13.99 23.76 -1.05
C GLU A 67 -13.27 23.57 -2.40
N ILE A 68 -12.12 22.89 -2.42
CA ILE A 68 -11.34 22.59 -3.64
C ILE A 68 -11.65 21.16 -4.10
N GLU A 69 -12.87 20.93 -4.60
CA GLU A 69 -13.35 19.57 -4.91
C GLU A 69 -12.91 19.09 -6.31
N LEU A 70 -12.62 19.99 -7.27
CA LEU A 70 -12.39 19.62 -8.69
C LEU A 70 -10.91 19.57 -9.12
N GLY A 71 -10.09 20.57 -8.76
CA GLY A 71 -8.71 20.69 -9.28
C GLY A 71 -7.75 19.59 -8.80
N MET A 72 -7.97 19.07 -7.59
CA MET A 72 -7.13 18.03 -7.00
C MET A 72 -7.48 16.62 -7.47
N ALA A 73 -8.76 16.34 -7.80
CA ALA A 73 -9.13 15.08 -8.43
C ALA A 73 -8.44 14.93 -9.80
N ILE A 74 -8.35 16.03 -10.54
CA ILE A 74 -7.61 16.12 -11.81
C ILE A 74 -6.09 16.01 -11.55
N GLY A 75 -5.56 16.69 -10.53
CA GLY A 75 -4.14 16.65 -10.15
C GLY A 75 -3.64 15.27 -9.71
N LEU A 76 -4.43 14.53 -8.94
CA LEU A 76 -4.10 13.14 -8.57
C LEU A 76 -4.05 12.25 -9.80
N PHE A 77 -5.03 12.36 -10.70
CA PHE A 77 -5.06 11.61 -11.95
C PHE A 77 -3.85 11.95 -12.85
N ALA A 78 -3.38 13.21 -12.82
CA ALA A 78 -2.17 13.63 -13.51
C ALA A 78 -0.89 13.03 -12.89
N ILE A 79 -0.79 12.98 -11.56
CA ILE A 79 0.32 12.30 -10.86
C ILE A 79 0.34 10.80 -11.20
N PHE A 80 -0.82 10.15 -11.24
CA PHE A 80 -0.95 8.75 -11.67
C PHE A 80 -0.55 8.54 -13.12
N GLY A 81 -0.91 9.46 -14.02
CA GLY A 81 -0.49 9.46 -15.42
C GLY A 81 1.03 9.53 -15.53
N VAL A 82 1.65 10.54 -14.94
CA VAL A 82 3.11 10.75 -14.99
C VAL A 82 3.89 9.59 -14.35
N LEU A 83 3.43 9.09 -13.20
CA LEU A 83 4.05 7.92 -12.55
C LEU A 83 3.95 6.68 -13.44
N ARG A 84 2.82 6.42 -14.10
CA ARG A 84 2.62 5.22 -14.94
C ARG A 84 3.45 5.23 -16.25
N PHE A 85 3.94 6.39 -16.70
CA PHE A 85 4.66 6.54 -17.98
C PHE A 85 6.19 6.58 -17.87
N ARG A 86 6.78 6.33 -16.70
CA ARG A 86 8.23 6.07 -16.62
C ARG A 86 8.55 4.74 -17.30
N THR A 87 9.61 4.74 -18.11
CA THR A 87 10.02 3.69 -19.05
C THR A 87 10.60 2.41 -18.41
N ASP A 88 10.60 2.29 -17.09
CA ASP A 88 10.98 1.06 -16.39
C ASP A 88 9.75 0.30 -15.91
N THR A 89 9.80 -1.03 -15.98
CA THR A 89 8.79 -1.93 -15.41
C THR A 89 8.88 -1.95 -13.88
N ILE A 90 8.63 -0.80 -13.26
CA ILE A 90 8.55 -0.64 -11.81
C ILE A 90 7.46 -1.56 -11.27
N ARG A 91 7.76 -2.28 -10.20
CA ARG A 91 6.81 -3.22 -9.60
C ARG A 91 5.63 -2.43 -9.06
N THR A 92 4.41 -2.95 -9.22
CA THR A 92 3.17 -2.23 -8.86
C THR A 92 3.16 -1.72 -7.40
N LYS A 93 3.90 -2.41 -6.51
CA LYS A 93 4.15 -2.01 -5.12
C LYS A 93 4.92 -0.70 -4.97
N GLU A 94 6.01 -0.50 -5.72
CA GLU A 94 6.90 0.67 -5.59
C GLU A 94 6.18 1.97 -5.95
N MET A 95 5.38 1.95 -7.02
CA MET A 95 4.50 3.08 -7.38
C MET A 95 3.50 3.43 -6.28
N THR A 96 3.05 2.41 -5.54
CA THR A 96 2.09 2.60 -4.45
C THR A 96 2.74 3.28 -3.25
N TYR A 97 3.96 2.91 -2.88
CA TYR A 97 4.70 3.61 -1.81
C TYR A 97 4.99 5.06 -2.18
N LEU A 98 5.38 5.33 -3.42
CA LEU A 98 5.55 6.71 -3.89
C LEU A 98 4.24 7.50 -3.79
N PHE A 99 3.11 6.89 -4.17
CA PHE A 99 1.82 7.53 -4.03
C PHE A 99 1.42 7.79 -2.57
N ILE A 100 1.68 6.84 -1.67
CA ILE A 100 1.43 7.00 -0.23
C ILE A 100 2.26 8.18 0.32
N LEU A 101 3.55 8.25 -0.02
CA LEU A 101 4.42 9.35 0.41
C LEU A 101 3.93 10.71 -0.10
N ILE A 102 3.57 10.80 -1.38
CA ILE A 102 3.02 12.03 -1.96
C ILE A 102 1.72 12.41 -1.26
N GLY A 103 0.82 11.46 -1.05
CA GLY A 103 -0.46 11.75 -0.43
C GLY A 103 -0.34 12.15 1.04
N ILE A 104 0.61 11.59 1.80
CA ILE A 104 0.94 12.06 3.16
C ILE A 104 1.41 13.52 3.11
N ALA A 105 2.32 13.85 2.19
CA ALA A 105 2.80 15.22 2.02
C ALA A 105 1.67 16.19 1.68
N VAL A 106 0.76 15.80 0.78
CA VAL A 106 -0.41 16.59 0.39
C VAL A 106 -1.37 16.80 1.57
N ILE A 107 -1.72 15.74 2.30
CA ILE A 107 -2.62 15.84 3.47
C ILE A 107 -2.02 16.76 4.53
N ASN A 108 -0.73 16.58 4.83
CA ASN A 108 -0.03 17.41 5.81
C ASN A 108 0.10 18.87 5.38
N ALA A 109 0.38 19.14 4.09
CA ALA A 109 0.52 20.49 3.57
C ALA A 109 -0.81 21.26 3.50
N LEU A 110 -1.93 20.55 3.27
CA LEU A 110 -3.26 21.15 3.17
C LEU A 110 -3.96 21.30 4.53
N SER A 111 -3.40 20.71 5.59
CA SER A 111 -3.98 20.78 6.94
C SER A 111 -3.76 22.17 7.53
N ASN A 112 -4.78 23.03 7.41
CA ASN A 112 -4.78 24.41 7.90
C ASN A 112 -5.62 24.54 9.20
N LYS A 113 -5.72 25.74 9.80
CA LYS A 113 -6.34 26.04 11.11
C LYS A 113 -7.77 25.51 11.35
N LYS A 114 -8.50 25.10 10.30
CA LYS A 114 -9.83 24.47 10.38
C LYS A 114 -9.80 22.95 10.59
N THR A 115 -8.63 22.33 10.48
CA THR A 115 -8.44 20.88 10.67
C THR A 115 -7.83 20.67 12.05
N SER A 116 -8.48 19.84 12.87
CA SER A 116 -7.97 19.56 14.21
C SER A 116 -6.65 18.79 14.12
N TYR A 117 -5.67 19.12 14.97
CA TYR A 117 -4.42 18.35 15.05
C TYR A 117 -4.68 16.88 15.38
N ALA A 118 -5.74 16.57 16.13
CA ALA A 118 -6.15 15.20 16.41
C ALA A 118 -6.57 14.44 15.14
N GLU A 119 -7.29 15.11 14.23
CA GLU A 119 -7.69 14.55 12.94
C GLU A 119 -6.47 14.25 12.06
N LEU A 120 -5.50 15.16 12.01
CA LEU A 120 -4.28 14.96 11.24
C LEU A 120 -3.46 13.77 11.76
N ILE A 121 -3.31 13.65 13.09
CA ILE A 121 -2.60 12.53 13.70
C ILE A 121 -3.32 11.21 13.40
N VAL A 122 -4.64 11.17 13.55
CA VAL A 122 -5.45 9.97 13.26
C VAL A 122 -5.31 9.56 11.79
N VAL A 123 -5.41 10.48 10.84
CA VAL A 123 -5.27 10.18 9.41
C VAL A 123 -3.89 9.60 9.10
N ASN A 124 -2.82 10.24 9.57
CA ASN A 124 -1.45 9.75 9.35
C ASN A 124 -1.24 8.37 9.97
N LEU A 125 -1.72 8.14 11.20
CA LEU A 125 -1.61 6.84 11.86
C LEU A 125 -2.41 5.77 11.12
N VAL A 126 -3.61 6.06 10.64
CA VAL A 126 -4.43 5.11 9.88
C VAL A 126 -3.76 4.74 8.55
N ILE A 127 -3.16 5.70 7.84
CA ILE A 127 -2.40 5.43 6.62
C ILE A 127 -1.18 4.55 6.91
N LEU A 128 -0.43 4.85 7.98
CA LEU A 128 0.74 4.08 8.39
C LEU A 128 0.37 2.64 8.77
N ILE A 129 -0.61 2.48 9.66
CA ILE A 129 -1.11 1.16 10.12
C ILE A 129 -1.69 0.39 8.93
N GLY A 130 -2.49 1.04 8.08
CA GLY A 130 -3.06 0.46 6.88
C GLY A 130 -1.97 -0.09 5.93
N SER A 131 -0.90 0.69 5.72
CA SER A 131 0.26 0.27 4.92
C SER A 131 0.93 -0.98 5.50
N ILE A 132 1.19 -1.00 6.82
CA ILE A 132 1.84 -2.14 7.50
C ILE A 132 0.93 -3.39 7.46
N VAL A 133 -0.36 -3.24 7.73
CA VAL A 133 -1.32 -4.37 7.70
C VAL A 133 -1.38 -4.96 6.29
N MET A 134 -1.49 -4.11 5.28
CA MET A 134 -1.55 -4.56 3.89
C MET A 134 -0.23 -5.21 3.43
N GLU A 135 0.91 -4.70 3.87
CA GLU A 135 2.24 -5.32 3.67
C GLU A 135 2.26 -6.74 4.26
N GLN A 136 1.82 -6.92 5.50
CA GLN A 136 1.79 -8.23 6.16
C GLN A 136 0.85 -9.23 5.47
N VAL A 137 -0.31 -8.76 5.01
CA VAL A 137 -1.27 -9.61 4.26
C VAL A 137 -0.66 -10.11 2.94
N VAL A 138 0.15 -9.28 2.30
CA VAL A 138 0.83 -9.61 1.03
C VAL A 138 2.06 -10.49 1.25
N ARG A 139 2.81 -10.25 2.34
CA ARG A 139 4.02 -10.97 2.71
C ARG A 139 3.67 -12.27 3.43
N LYS A 140 2.92 -13.17 2.79
CA LYS A 140 2.88 -14.57 3.26
C LYS A 140 4.31 -15.11 3.22
N PRO A 141 4.84 -15.69 4.30
CA PRO A 141 6.22 -16.15 4.32
C PRO A 141 6.35 -17.24 3.26
N THR A 142 7.17 -16.98 2.23
CA THR A 142 7.75 -18.04 1.42
C THR A 142 8.38 -19.00 2.41
N LYS A 143 7.80 -20.19 2.56
CA LYS A 143 8.45 -21.28 3.28
C LYS A 143 9.79 -21.47 2.57
N LEU A 144 10.87 -21.04 3.21
CA LEU A 144 12.20 -21.43 2.78
C LEU A 144 12.17 -22.98 2.66
N PRO A 145 12.68 -23.55 1.55
CA PRO A 145 12.90 -24.99 1.51
C PRO A 145 13.70 -25.33 2.76
N LYS A 146 13.22 -26.29 3.56
CA LYS A 146 14.03 -26.85 4.65
C LYS A 146 15.38 -27.21 4.03
N PRO A 147 16.53 -26.94 4.69
CA PRO A 147 17.79 -27.53 4.28
C PRO A 147 17.68 -29.04 4.54
N GLY A 148 17.05 -29.74 3.60
CA GLY A 148 16.97 -31.17 3.55
C GLY A 148 18.29 -31.64 2.96
N LYS A 149 19.11 -32.23 3.85
CA LYS A 149 20.19 -33.18 3.59
C LYS A 149 20.98 -32.95 2.30
N SER A 150 22.22 -32.49 2.48
CA SER A 150 23.37 -32.88 1.67
C SER A 150 23.09 -34.14 0.84
N ASP A 151 22.83 -33.96 -0.45
CA ASP A 151 22.88 -35.03 -1.45
C ASP A 151 24.34 -35.48 -1.58
N ALA A 152 24.81 -36.19 -0.55
CA ALA A 152 26.06 -36.96 -0.55
C ALA A 152 25.77 -38.39 -1.03
N SER A 153 24.93 -38.52 -2.06
CA SER A 153 24.66 -39.78 -2.74
C SER A 153 24.28 -39.51 -4.19
N ASP A 154 25.03 -38.63 -4.85
CA ASP A 154 25.06 -38.58 -6.31
C ASP A 154 26.10 -39.61 -6.79
N PRO A 155 25.69 -40.77 -7.34
CA PRO A 155 26.63 -41.80 -7.80
C PRO A 155 27.46 -41.32 -9.00
N LEU A 156 27.08 -40.21 -9.64
CA LEU A 156 27.66 -39.72 -10.89
C LEU A 156 28.95 -38.91 -10.73
N VAL A 157 29.37 -38.60 -9.50
CA VAL A 157 30.65 -37.92 -9.22
C VAL A 157 31.78 -38.92 -8.95
N SER A 158 31.47 -40.14 -8.52
CA SER A 158 32.50 -41.13 -8.19
C SER A 158 33.13 -41.79 -9.43
N ASP A 159 32.41 -41.88 -10.56
CA ASP A 159 32.92 -42.51 -11.79
C ASP A 159 33.85 -41.60 -12.60
N LYS A 160 33.76 -40.27 -12.43
CA LYS A 160 34.65 -39.33 -13.13
C LYS A 160 36.05 -39.22 -12.53
N MET A 161 36.28 -39.69 -11.31
CA MET A 161 37.62 -39.70 -10.70
C MET A 161 38.36 -41.03 -10.88
N ALA A 162 37.68 -42.12 -11.30
CA ALA A 162 38.31 -43.42 -11.55
C ALA A 162 38.83 -43.60 -12.98
N SER A 163 38.46 -42.73 -13.92
CA SER A 163 38.80 -42.87 -15.36
C SER A 163 39.92 -41.95 -15.86
N GLU A 164 40.47 -41.06 -15.03
CA GLU A 164 41.47 -40.07 -15.46
C GLU A 164 42.83 -40.22 -14.73
N GLY A 165 43.06 -41.41 -14.16
CA GLY A 165 44.27 -41.77 -13.43
C GLY A 165 44.85 -43.11 -13.87
N ASP A 166 44.82 -43.42 -15.17
CA ASP A 166 45.74 -44.38 -15.77
C ASP A 166 45.61 -44.32 -17.28
N THR A 167 46.62 -43.80 -17.98
CA THR A 167 47.10 -44.44 -19.21
C THR A 167 48.53 -43.94 -19.51
N PRO A 168 49.41 -44.85 -19.95
CA PRO A 168 50.86 -44.68 -20.03
C PRO A 168 51.36 -43.84 -21.21
#